data_AF-A0A382ZK59-F1
#
_entry.id   AF-A0A382ZK59-F1
#
_cell.length_a   1.000
_cell.length_b   1.000
_cell.length_c   1.000
_cell.angle_alpha   90.00
_cell.angle_beta   90.00
_cell.angle_gamma   90.00
#
_symmetry.space_group_name_H-M   'P 1'
#
loop_
_entity.id
_entity.type
_entity.pdbx_description
1 polymer ?
#
loop_
_entity_poly.entity_id
_entity_poly.type
_entity_poly.pdbx_seq_one_letter_code
_entity_poly.pdbx_strand_id
1 'polypeptide(L)'
;MDKIIDLGNQNLSGYFPNNNNSQPRTSPLILLKCNNTHSNKCGVLQLGHTAELDEMYGESYGYHSSLSNSMINHLENKVKVLSQYVNLSNDDYVLDIGCNDGTLINAFSNSNRIGIDPSSKKFKNYYDNDII
;
A
#
# COMPACT_ATOMS: atom_id res chain seq x y z
N MET A 1 20.15 -15.58 7.70
CA MET A 1 18.84 -15.01 8.09
C MET A 1 18.46 -15.68 9.39
N ASP A 2 18.14 -14.91 10.41
CA ASP A 2 17.79 -15.44 11.73
C ASP A 2 16.27 -15.40 11.89
N LYS A 3 15.66 -16.50 12.32
CA LYS A 3 14.23 -16.55 12.62
C LYS A 3 13.96 -15.85 13.94
N ILE A 4 13.15 -14.79 13.91
CA ILE A 4 12.82 -13.98 15.08
C ILE A 4 11.55 -14.49 15.76
N ILE A 5 10.50 -14.70 14.97
CA ILE A 5 9.23 -15.23 15.45
C ILE A 5 8.57 -16.08 14.36
N ASP A 6 7.84 -17.08 14.81
CA ASP A 6 7.06 -18.01 13.99
C ASP A 6 5.64 -18.02 14.53
N LEU A 7 4.70 -17.49 13.74
CA LEU A 7 3.28 -17.39 14.10
C LEU A 7 2.45 -18.50 13.43
N GLY A 8 3.11 -19.51 12.84
CA GLY A 8 2.47 -20.60 12.13
C GLY A 8 1.74 -20.14 10.86
N ASN A 9 0.79 -20.96 10.40
CA ASN A 9 0.00 -20.67 9.21
C ASN A 9 -1.13 -19.68 9.54
N GLN A 10 -1.19 -18.58 8.80
CA GLN A 10 -2.18 -17.51 8.97
C GLN A 10 -3.03 -17.37 7.70
N ASN A 11 -4.28 -16.97 7.86
CA ASN A 11 -5.14 -16.58 6.75
C ASN A 11 -4.71 -15.22 6.20
N LEU A 12 -5.03 -14.94 4.94
CA LEU A 12 -4.87 -13.60 4.37
C LEU A 12 -5.79 -12.60 5.09
N SER A 13 -5.20 -11.55 5.67
CA SER A 13 -5.92 -10.57 6.49
C SER A 13 -6.90 -9.68 5.71
N GLY A 14 -6.69 -9.55 4.40
CA GLY A 14 -7.53 -8.75 3.50
C GLY A 14 -8.67 -9.53 2.83
N TYR A 15 -8.75 -10.84 3.05
CA TYR A 15 -9.74 -11.70 2.39
C TYR A 15 -10.90 -12.04 3.33
N PHE A 16 -12.11 -11.64 2.95
CA PHE A 16 -13.34 -11.89 3.69
C PHE A 16 -14.24 -12.85 2.90
N PRO A 17 -14.30 -14.15 3.26
CA PRO A 17 -15.11 -15.12 2.53
C PRO A 17 -16.61 -14.82 2.66
N ASN A 18 -17.35 -14.97 1.57
CA ASN A 18 -18.81 -15.06 1.62
C ASN A 18 -19.25 -16.48 2.02
N ASN A 19 -20.54 -16.67 2.33
CA ASN A 19 -21.08 -17.96 2.78
C ASN A 19 -20.94 -19.11 1.76
N ASN A 20 -20.61 -18.81 0.49
CA ASN A 20 -20.52 -19.78 -0.60
C ASN A 20 -19.07 -20.06 -1.05
N ASN A 21 -18.07 -19.39 -0.44
CA ASN A 21 -16.68 -19.46 -0.87
C ASN A 21 -15.87 -20.52 -0.10
N SER A 22 -14.86 -21.05 -0.79
CA SER A 22 -13.82 -21.92 -0.22
C SER A 22 -13.07 -21.23 0.93
N GLN A 23 -12.56 -22.04 1.87
CA GLN A 23 -11.71 -21.57 2.97
C GLN A 23 -10.57 -20.67 2.43
N PRO A 24 -10.25 -19.56 3.12
CA PRO A 24 -9.14 -18.70 2.73
C PRO A 24 -7.85 -19.51 2.68
N ARG A 25 -6.98 -19.20 1.70
CA ARG A 25 -5.64 -19.77 1.67
C ARG A 25 -4.88 -19.34 2.93
N THR A 26 -4.05 -20.25 3.42
CA THR A 26 -3.15 -19.99 4.55
C THR A 26 -1.71 -19.95 4.07
N SER A 27 -0.88 -19.13 4.72
CA SER A 27 0.55 -19.04 4.46
C SER A 27 1.35 -18.93 5.77
N PRO A 28 2.58 -19.46 5.85
CA PRO A 28 3.39 -19.35 7.06
C PRO A 28 3.82 -17.91 7.34
N LEU A 29 3.45 -17.38 8.50
CA LEU A 29 3.85 -16.06 8.97
C LEU A 29 5.10 -16.17 9.85
N ILE A 30 6.26 -16.10 9.20
CA ILE A 30 7.57 -16.19 9.84
C ILE A 30 8.33 -14.89 9.60
N LEU A 31 8.83 -14.26 10.66
CA LEU A 31 9.67 -13.08 10.56
C LEU A 31 11.15 -13.50 10.61
N LEU A 32 11.89 -13.06 9.61
CA LEU A 32 13.33 -13.28 9.50
C LEU A 32 14.07 -11.94 9.54
N LYS A 33 15.22 -11.92 10.21
CA LYS A 33 16.12 -10.77 10.20
C LYS A 33 17.41 -11.11 9.44
N CYS A 34 17.87 -10.19 8.59
CA CYS A 34 19.22 -10.27 8.06
C CYS A 34 20.23 -10.18 9.22
N ASN A 35 21.04 -11.22 9.39
CA ASN A 35 21.91 -11.35 10.56
C ASN A 35 23.08 -10.38 10.51
N ASN A 36 23.54 -9.92 11.67
CA ASN A 36 24.58 -8.89 11.75
C ASN A 36 26.00 -9.49 11.88
N THR A 37 26.19 -10.76 11.51
CA THR A 37 27.43 -11.52 11.77
C THR A 37 28.54 -11.29 10.74
N HIS A 38 28.29 -10.53 9.68
CA HIS A 38 29.28 -10.23 8.64
C HIS A 38 29.17 -8.77 8.17
N SER A 39 30.21 -8.27 7.49
CA SER A 39 30.33 -6.87 7.07
C SER A 39 29.33 -6.43 5.98
N ASN A 40 28.76 -7.35 5.20
CA ASN A 40 27.83 -7.03 4.11
C ASN A 40 26.38 -7.42 4.45
N LYS A 41 25.85 -6.85 5.54
CA LYS A 41 24.51 -7.18 6.09
C LYS A 41 23.74 -5.90 6.43
N CYS A 42 22.44 -5.89 6.14
CA CYS A 42 21.60 -4.69 6.27
C CYS A 42 20.74 -4.66 7.54
N GLY A 43 20.63 -5.76 8.28
CA GLY A 43 19.80 -5.82 9.49
C GLY A 43 18.28 -5.78 9.27
N VAL A 44 17.81 -5.78 8.01
CA VAL A 44 16.38 -5.70 7.66
C VAL A 44 15.59 -6.88 8.23
N LEU A 45 14.46 -6.57 8.88
CA LEU A 45 13.42 -7.50 9.29
C LEU A 45 12.40 -7.64 8.15
N GLN A 46 12.06 -8.86 7.79
CA GLN A 46 11.14 -9.16 6.68
C GLN A 46 10.36 -10.45 6.94
N LEU A 47 9.31 -10.66 6.17
CA LEU A 47 8.63 -11.97 6.11
C LEU A 47 9.54 -12.98 5.40
N GLY A 48 9.54 -14.22 5.87
CA GLY A 48 10.26 -15.32 5.24
C GLY A 48 9.58 -15.88 3.99
N HIS A 49 8.30 -15.54 3.78
CA HIS A 49 7.50 -15.96 2.64
C HIS A 49 6.81 -14.73 2.03
N THR A 50 6.62 -14.76 0.73
CA THR A 50 5.81 -13.80 -0.01
C THR A 50 4.47 -14.46 -0.30
N ALA A 51 3.37 -13.80 0.07
CA ALA A 51 2.04 -14.24 -0.34
C ALA A 51 1.77 -13.79 -1.79
N GLU A 52 0.85 -14.49 -2.46
CA GLU A 52 0.44 -14.15 -3.82
C GLU A 52 -0.18 -12.75 -3.86
N LEU A 53 0.44 -11.83 -4.62
CA LEU A 53 0.07 -10.41 -4.64
C LEU A 53 -1.37 -10.19 -5.12
N ASP A 54 -1.81 -10.95 -6.12
CA ASP A 54 -3.16 -10.85 -6.68
C ASP A 54 -4.25 -11.20 -5.66
N GLU A 55 -3.93 -12.07 -4.69
CA GLU A 55 -4.86 -12.44 -3.62
C GLU A 55 -4.95 -11.36 -2.52
N MET A 56 -3.87 -10.62 -2.31
CA MET A 56 -3.82 -9.55 -1.31
C MET A 56 -4.37 -8.24 -1.84
N TYR A 57 -4.02 -7.85 -3.08
CA TYR A 57 -4.21 -6.50 -3.61
C TYR A 57 -5.09 -6.44 -4.87
N GLY A 58 -5.70 -7.57 -5.27
CA GLY A 58 -6.66 -7.63 -6.37
C GLY A 58 -8.03 -7.01 -6.04
N GLU A 59 -9.06 -7.38 -6.81
CA GLU A 59 -10.39 -6.77 -6.70
C GLU A 59 -10.98 -6.82 -5.29
N SER A 60 -10.62 -7.83 -4.49
CA SER A 60 -11.10 -8.04 -3.13
C SER A 60 -10.48 -7.15 -2.05
N TYR A 61 -9.48 -6.30 -2.36
CA TYR A 61 -8.87 -5.43 -1.34
C TYR A 61 -9.91 -4.46 -0.73
N GLY A 62 -10.23 -4.61 0.55
CA GLY A 62 -11.37 -3.92 1.16
C GLY A 62 -11.07 -2.58 1.84
N TYR A 63 -9.81 -2.13 1.89
CA TYR A 63 -9.43 -0.94 2.64
C TYR A 63 -9.46 0.32 1.76
N HIS A 64 -10.10 1.37 2.26
CA HIS A 64 -10.08 2.69 1.63
C HIS A 64 -9.38 3.68 2.57
N SER A 65 -8.43 4.45 2.04
CA SER A 65 -7.71 5.48 2.78
C SER A 65 -8.63 6.59 3.32
N SER A 66 -9.71 6.89 2.59
CA SER A 66 -10.73 7.88 2.95
C SER A 66 -11.70 7.45 4.06
N LEU A 67 -11.59 6.23 4.61
CA LEU A 67 -12.53 5.74 5.65
C LEU A 67 -12.56 6.58 6.92
N SER A 68 -11.48 7.31 7.23
CA SER A 68 -11.41 8.13 8.44
C SER A 68 -10.89 9.53 8.15
N ASN A 69 -11.53 10.55 8.74
CA ASN A 69 -11.08 11.93 8.67
C ASN A 69 -9.64 12.10 9.19
N SER A 70 -9.21 11.27 10.15
CA SER A 70 -7.83 11.28 10.65
C SER A 70 -6.83 10.94 9.54
N MET A 71 -7.10 9.90 8.74
CA MET A 71 -6.23 9.50 7.64
C MET A 71 -6.27 10.51 6.49
N ILE A 72 -7.46 11.04 6.14
CA ILE A 72 -7.60 12.10 5.15
C ILE A 72 -6.72 13.29 5.53
N ASN A 73 -6.90 13.82 6.75
CA ASN A 73 -6.12 14.95 7.25
C ASN A 73 -4.61 14.63 7.28
N HIS A 74 -4.22 13.40 7.63
CA HIS A 74 -2.83 12.97 7.62
C HIS A 74 -2.22 13.03 6.22
N LEU A 75 -2.93 12.51 5.21
CA LEU A 75 -2.46 12.47 3.83
C LEU A 75 -2.41 13.87 3.20
N GLU A 76 -3.43 14.70 3.41
CA GLU A 76 -3.41 16.10 2.97
C GLU A 76 -2.25 16.89 3.61
N ASN A 77 -2.00 16.69 4.90
CA ASN A 77 -0.88 17.33 5.58
C ASN A 77 0.46 16.81 5.06
N LYS A 78 0.56 15.53 4.69
CA LYS A 78 1.75 14.98 4.05
C LYS A 78 2.03 15.68 2.72
N VAL A 79 1.02 15.91 1.88
CA VAL A 79 1.20 16.67 0.64
C VAL A 79 1.66 18.10 0.92
N LYS A 80 1.03 18.81 1.87
CA LYS A 80 1.46 20.16 2.27
C LYS A 80 2.93 20.22 2.67
N VAL A 81 3.40 19.23 3.43
CA VAL A 81 4.80 19.12 3.87
C VAL A 81 5.71 18.79 2.68
N LEU A 82 5.35 17.85 1.82
CA LEU A 82 6.15 17.48 0.64
C LEU A 82 6.30 18.65 -0.34
N SER A 83 5.24 19.43 -0.56
CA SER A 83 5.27 20.63 -1.42
C SER A 83 6.15 21.76 -0.88
N GLN A 84 6.62 21.68 0.37
CA GLN A 84 7.64 22.61 0.89
C GLN A 84 9.07 22.19 0.52
N TYR A 85 9.30 20.92 0.24
CA TYR A 85 10.62 20.40 -0.16
C TYR A 85 10.85 20.51 -1.67
N VAL A 86 9.78 20.48 -2.46
CA VAL A 86 9.83 20.53 -3.92
C VAL A 86 8.80 21.52 -4.41
N ASN A 87 9.24 22.52 -5.17
CA ASN A 87 8.33 23.49 -5.80
C ASN A 87 7.79 22.92 -7.12
N LEU A 88 6.63 22.27 -7.05
CA LEU A 88 5.97 21.67 -8.22
C LEU A 88 5.44 22.75 -9.18
N SER A 89 5.58 22.48 -10.46
CA SER A 89 5.02 23.23 -11.57
C SER A 89 4.08 22.35 -12.40
N ASN A 90 3.23 22.96 -13.22
CA ASN A 90 2.24 22.24 -14.04
C ASN A 90 2.87 21.25 -15.06
N ASP A 91 4.17 21.38 -15.34
CA ASP A 91 4.89 20.48 -16.25
C ASP A 91 5.54 19.29 -15.51
N ASP A 92 5.50 19.30 -14.17
CA ASP A 92 6.02 18.21 -13.35
C ASP A 92 5.01 17.07 -13.20
N TYR A 93 5.53 15.90 -12.81
CA TYR A 93 4.73 14.69 -12.62
C TYR A 93 4.81 14.19 -11.18
N VAL A 94 3.66 13.85 -10.61
CA VAL A 94 3.53 13.17 -9.33
C VAL A 94 3.02 11.76 -9.58
N LEU A 95 3.83 10.77 -9.19
CA LEU A 95 3.49 9.35 -9.26
C LEU A 95 3.20 8.82 -7.85
N ASP A 96 1.98 8.29 -7.65
CA ASP A 96 1.57 7.64 -6.40
C ASP A 96 1.40 6.12 -6.61
N ILE A 97 2.29 5.33 -5.99
CA ILE A 97 2.28 3.86 -6.06
C ILE A 97 1.57 3.32 -4.83
N GLY A 98 0.48 2.58 -5.04
CA GLY A 98 -0.47 2.23 -3.98
C GLY A 98 -1.42 3.39 -3.66
N CYS A 99 -1.83 4.14 -4.70
CA CYS A 99 -2.66 5.33 -4.55
C CYS A 99 -4.08 5.06 -4.02
N ASN A 100 -4.46 3.78 -3.88
CA ASN A 100 -5.69 3.32 -3.28
C ASN A 100 -6.94 4.00 -3.87
N ASP A 101 -7.67 4.79 -3.09
CA ASP A 101 -8.88 5.50 -3.50
C ASP A 101 -8.63 6.94 -3.97
N GLY A 102 -7.36 7.30 -4.21
CA GLY A 102 -6.99 8.62 -4.69
C GLY A 102 -6.79 9.67 -3.60
N THR A 103 -7.03 9.35 -2.32
CA THR A 103 -7.02 10.35 -1.22
C THR A 103 -5.74 11.19 -1.18
N LEU A 104 -4.56 10.58 -1.32
CA LEU A 104 -3.28 11.30 -1.31
C LEU A 104 -3.06 12.07 -2.61
N ILE A 105 -3.19 11.41 -3.77
CA ILE A 105 -2.88 12.00 -5.07
C ILE A 105 -3.82 13.16 -5.45
N ASN A 106 -5.09 13.12 -5.05
CA ASN A 106 -6.04 14.22 -5.23
C ASN A 106 -5.60 15.49 -4.48
N ALA A 107 -4.86 15.36 -3.38
CA ALA A 107 -4.43 16.51 -2.58
C ALA A 107 -3.24 17.27 -3.22
N PHE A 108 -2.57 16.70 -4.22
CA PHE A 108 -1.58 17.43 -5.01
C PHE A 108 -2.27 18.40 -5.98
N SER A 109 -1.70 19.59 -6.08
CA SER A 109 -2.10 20.63 -7.04
C SER A 109 -0.91 21.00 -7.93
N ASN A 110 -1.18 21.70 -9.03
CA ASN A 110 -0.18 22.24 -9.95
C ASN A 110 0.84 21.19 -10.45
N SER A 111 0.37 20.02 -10.86
CA SER A 111 1.20 18.92 -11.40
C SER A 111 0.35 17.96 -12.21
N ASN A 112 1.00 17.21 -13.10
CA ASN A 112 0.40 16.05 -13.77
C ASN A 112 0.41 14.86 -12.80
N ARG A 113 -0.74 14.25 -12.58
CA ARG A 113 -0.94 13.25 -11.52
C ARG A 113 -1.14 11.86 -12.12
N ILE A 114 -0.35 10.88 -11.68
CA ILE A 114 -0.40 9.50 -12.15
C ILE A 114 -0.56 8.56 -10.94
N GLY A 115 -1.59 7.73 -10.94
CA GLY A 115 -1.85 6.73 -9.92
C GLY A 115 -1.55 5.31 -10.41
N ILE A 116 -0.82 4.51 -9.62
CA ILE A 116 -0.63 3.08 -9.87
C ILE A 116 -1.10 2.29 -8.67
N ASP A 117 -2.23 1.59 -8.81
CA ASP A 117 -2.72 0.67 -7.79
C ASP A 117 -3.52 -0.47 -8.46
N PRO A 118 -3.22 -1.75 -8.19
CA PRO A 118 -3.96 -2.88 -8.76
C PRO A 118 -5.46 -2.85 -8.41
N SER A 119 -5.83 -2.17 -7.33
CA SER A 119 -7.19 -1.98 -6.86
C SER A 119 -7.85 -0.67 -7.27
N SER A 120 -7.15 0.27 -7.95
CA SER A 120 -7.69 1.62 -8.23
C SER A 120 -8.97 1.65 -9.06
N LYS A 121 -9.17 0.66 -9.95
CA LYS A 121 -10.28 0.65 -10.92
C LYS A 121 -11.65 0.77 -10.25
N LYS A 122 -11.86 0.15 -9.08
CA LYS A 122 -13.14 0.25 -8.33
C LYS A 122 -13.33 1.60 -7.65
N PHE A 123 -12.24 2.35 -7.47
CA PHE A 123 -12.23 3.67 -6.86
C PHE A 123 -12.26 4.81 -7.88
N LYS A 124 -12.42 4.52 -9.17
CA LYS A 124 -12.34 5.51 -10.26
C LYS A 124 -13.15 6.79 -10.00
N ASN A 125 -14.32 6.69 -9.35
CA ASN A 125 -15.19 7.83 -9.07
C ASN A 125 -14.68 8.77 -7.96
N TYR A 126 -13.64 8.37 -7.23
CA TYR A 126 -13.00 9.19 -6.19
C TYR A 126 -11.82 10.00 -6.72
N TYR A 127 -11.33 9.73 -7.92
CA TYR A 127 -10.23 10.46 -8.52
C TYR A 127 -10.72 11.71 -9.24
N ASP A 128 -9.91 12.78 -9.20
CA ASP A 128 -10.08 13.91 -10.09
C ASP A 128 -9.93 13.47 -11.56
N ASN A 129 -10.67 14.12 -12.48
CA ASN A 129 -10.80 13.67 -13.88
C ASN A 129 -9.50 13.72 -14.69
N ASP A 130 -8.51 14.51 -14.27
CA ASP A 130 -7.22 14.70 -14.91
C ASP A 130 -6.12 13.77 -14.35
N ILE A 131 -6.46 12.91 -13.39
CA ILE A 131 -5.53 11.89 -12.88
C ILE A 131 -5.53 10.69 -13.85
N ILE A 132 -4.31 10.32 -14.26
CA ILE A 132 -4.05 9.17 -15.14
C ILE A 132 -3.89 7.89 -14.32
#